data_AF-A0A3P8AEJ3-F1
#
_entry.id   AF-A0A3P8AEJ3-F1
#
_cell.length_a   1.000
_cell.length_b   1.000
_cell.length_c   1.000
_cell.angle_alpha   90.00
_cell.angle_beta   90.00
_cell.angle_gamma   90.00
#
_symmetry.space_group_name_H-M   'P 1'
#
loop_
_entity.id
_entity.type
_entity.pdbx_description
1 polymer ?
#
loop_
_entity_poly.entity_id
_entity_poly.type
_entity_poly.pdbx_seq_one_letter_code
_entity_poly.pdbx_strand_id
1 'polypeptide(L)'
;MHWDFELDTFQKRAILCLENNKTVFVSAHTSSGKTVIAEYACAICLRRGSRVIYTSPVKALSNQKFHDFRERFGENVGLITGDIKLAQEASLLVMTTEILYNMLCNASEIIKNLEIVILDEVHYINNPDRGYVWEQIMIMLPKHILLVMLSATVPNNYEIADWLGRVRGCEIHVIATDKRPVPLEHYLYTGMTEQYTSHLHLIVDKDGRFIDSGNVYKSE
;
A
#
# COMPACT_ATOMS: atom_id res chain seq x y z
N MET A 1 19.62 -3.00 -7.29
CA MET A 1 19.04 -2.21 -6.19
C MET A 1 19.56 -2.83 -4.90
N HIS A 2 20.09 -2.01 -4.00
CA HIS A 2 20.61 -2.45 -2.70
C HIS A 2 19.79 -1.75 -1.61
N TRP A 3 19.52 -2.45 -0.51
CA TRP A 3 18.97 -1.86 0.70
C TRP A 3 19.99 -2.08 1.81
N ASP A 4 20.22 -1.08 2.65
CA ASP A 4 21.22 -1.14 3.73
C ASP A 4 20.72 -1.92 4.97
N PHE A 5 19.56 -2.56 4.85
CA PHE A 5 18.91 -3.36 5.87
C PHE A 5 18.46 -4.69 5.29
N GLU A 6 18.31 -5.70 6.16
CA GLU A 6 17.78 -6.99 5.75
C GLU A 6 16.27 -6.89 5.49
N LEU A 7 15.84 -7.38 4.33
CA LEU A 7 14.42 -7.42 3.99
C LEU A 7 13.66 -8.43 4.86
N ASP A 8 12.46 -8.04 5.28
CA ASP A 8 11.56 -8.94 6.01
C ASP A 8 11.10 -10.11 5.13
N THR A 9 10.71 -11.21 5.77
CA THR A 9 10.27 -12.43 5.06
C THR A 9 9.12 -12.17 4.09
N PHE A 10 8.16 -11.31 4.46
CA PHE A 10 7.03 -10.98 3.60
C PHE A 10 7.46 -10.15 2.38
N GLN A 11 8.44 -9.24 2.54
CA GLN A 11 9.02 -8.47 1.44
C GLN A 11 9.77 -9.39 0.47
N LYS A 12 10.61 -10.29 0.98
CA LYS A 12 11.35 -11.30 0.19
C LYS A 12 10.38 -12.19 -0.61
N ARG A 13 9.30 -12.66 0.01
CA ARG A 13 8.26 -13.46 -0.66
C ARG A 13 7.56 -12.71 -1.77
N ALA A 14 7.22 -11.44 -1.55
CA ALA A 14 6.56 -10.61 -2.56
C ALA A 14 7.49 -10.38 -3.75
N ILE A 15 8.74 -10.03 -3.49
CA ILE A 15 9.78 -9.87 -4.51
C ILE A 15 9.94 -11.15 -5.34
N LEU A 16 9.99 -12.32 -4.70
CA LEU A 16 10.07 -13.60 -5.41
C LEU A 16 8.86 -13.86 -6.31
N CYS A 17 7.66 -13.47 -5.89
CA CYS A 17 6.47 -13.58 -6.75
C CYS A 17 6.56 -12.67 -7.97
N LEU A 18 7.06 -11.43 -7.79
CA LEU A 18 7.27 -10.48 -8.87
C LEU A 18 8.33 -10.96 -9.88
N GLU A 19 9.42 -11.56 -9.40
CA GLU A 19 10.43 -12.19 -10.27
C GLU A 19 9.85 -13.30 -11.13
N ASN A 20 8.87 -14.03 -10.61
CA ASN A 20 8.14 -15.08 -11.33
C ASN A 20 6.96 -14.53 -12.16
N ASN A 21 6.89 -13.22 -12.39
CA ASN A 21 5.83 -12.53 -13.13
C ASN A 21 4.43 -12.83 -12.59
N LYS A 22 4.28 -12.83 -11.27
CA LYS A 22 3.00 -13.09 -10.61
C LYS A 22 2.46 -11.85 -9.92
N THR A 23 1.13 -11.73 -9.93
CA THR A 23 0.41 -10.67 -9.21
C THR A 23 0.43 -10.93 -7.71
N VAL A 24 0.62 -9.89 -6.91
CA VAL A 24 0.71 -9.98 -5.45
C VAL A 24 -0.32 -9.08 -4.76
N PHE A 25 -0.89 -9.59 -3.67
CA PHE A 25 -1.66 -8.83 -2.71
C PHE A 25 -0.97 -8.85 -1.35
N VAL A 26 -0.38 -7.72 -0.97
CA VAL A 26 0.32 -7.53 0.30
C VAL A 26 -0.62 -6.87 1.31
N SER A 27 -0.91 -7.58 2.40
CA SER A 27 -1.68 -7.06 3.53
C SER A 27 -0.78 -6.96 4.77
N ALA A 28 -0.37 -5.74 5.12
CA ALA A 28 0.53 -5.50 6.25
C ALA A 28 0.26 -4.13 6.87
N HIS A 29 0.59 -3.94 8.15
CA HIS A 29 0.37 -2.65 8.83
C HIS A 29 1.04 -1.49 8.09
N THR A 30 0.48 -0.28 8.23
CA THR A 30 1.15 0.95 7.80
C THR A 30 2.52 1.05 8.47
N SER A 31 3.49 1.63 7.77
CA SER A 31 4.89 1.68 8.22
C SER A 31 5.61 0.32 8.33
N SER A 32 5.04 -0.80 7.84
CA SER A 32 5.73 -2.10 7.77
C SER A 32 6.75 -2.24 6.64
N GLY A 33 7.06 -1.15 5.92
CA GLY A 33 8.00 -1.21 4.80
C GLY A 33 7.44 -1.80 3.51
N LYS A 34 6.11 -1.77 3.29
CA LYS A 34 5.48 -2.19 2.02
C LYS A 34 6.09 -1.47 0.80
N THR A 35 6.59 -0.25 0.97
CA THR A 35 7.27 0.55 -0.05
C THR A 35 8.41 -0.20 -0.72
N VAL A 36 9.13 -1.09 -0.01
CA VAL A 36 10.20 -1.92 -0.58
C VAL A 36 9.71 -2.73 -1.78
N ILE A 37 8.48 -3.24 -1.71
CA ILE A 37 7.88 -4.08 -2.75
C ILE A 37 7.51 -3.21 -3.96
N ALA A 38 6.97 -2.00 -3.73
CA ALA A 38 6.72 -1.02 -4.79
C ALA A 38 8.02 -0.61 -5.48
N GLU A 39 9.06 -0.27 -4.71
CA GLU A 39 10.37 0.10 -5.24
C GLU A 39 11.00 -1.01 -6.08
N TYR A 40 10.85 -2.26 -5.64
CA TYR A 40 11.32 -3.40 -6.42
C TYR A 40 10.57 -3.53 -7.74
N ALA A 41 9.23 -3.48 -7.71
CA ALA A 41 8.38 -3.51 -8.90
C ALA A 41 8.77 -2.40 -9.90
N CYS A 42 9.03 -1.19 -9.38
CA CYS A 42 9.56 -0.08 -10.16
C CYS A 42 10.92 -0.40 -10.80
N ALA A 43 11.86 -0.92 -10.01
CA ALA A 43 13.20 -1.23 -10.47
C ALA A 43 13.24 -2.32 -11.56
N ILE A 44 12.36 -3.33 -11.49
CA ILE A 44 12.31 -4.39 -12.51
C ILE A 44 11.75 -3.87 -13.84
N CYS A 45 10.70 -3.03 -13.82
CA CYS A 45 10.17 -2.42 -15.04
C CYS A 45 11.21 -1.53 -15.73
N LEU A 46 11.87 -0.66 -14.95
CA LEU A 46 12.93 0.20 -15.47
C LEU A 46 14.09 -0.61 -16.07
N ARG A 47 14.46 -1.74 -15.45
CA ARG A 47 15.50 -2.65 -15.98
C ARG A 47 15.07 -3.32 -17.29
N ARG A 48 13.78 -3.67 -17.41
CA ARG A 48 13.18 -4.30 -18.60
C ARG A 48 12.87 -3.31 -19.72
N GLY A 49 12.99 -2.00 -19.46
CA GLY A 49 12.61 -0.97 -20.42
C GLY A 49 11.10 -0.83 -20.60
N SER A 50 10.31 -1.31 -19.64
CA SER A 50 8.85 -1.22 -19.63
C SER A 50 8.36 -0.11 -18.69
N ARG A 51 7.04 0.18 -18.73
CA ARG A 51 6.43 1.18 -17.86
C ARG A 51 5.81 0.57 -16.61
N VAL A 52 5.80 1.37 -15.55
CA VAL A 52 5.12 1.09 -14.27
C VAL A 52 4.30 2.30 -13.85
N ILE A 53 3.10 2.06 -13.34
CA ILE A 53 2.25 3.09 -12.73
C ILE A 53 2.12 2.82 -11.24
N TYR A 54 2.37 3.83 -10.43
CA TYR A 54 2.05 3.86 -9.02
C TYR A 54 0.81 4.74 -8.80
N THR A 55 -0.22 4.17 -8.17
CA THR A 55 -1.43 4.93 -7.81
C THR A 55 -1.56 5.08 -6.30
N SER A 56 -2.00 6.26 -5.86
CA SER A 56 -2.39 6.52 -4.47
C SER A 56 -3.78 7.16 -4.37
N PRO A 57 -4.51 7.02 -3.24
CA PRO A 57 -5.89 7.49 -3.11
C PRO A 57 -6.04 9.03 -3.10
N VAL A 58 -4.99 9.76 -2.73
CA VAL A 58 -5.06 11.23 -2.58
C VAL A 58 -3.84 11.92 -3.19
N LYS A 59 -4.05 13.14 -3.71
CA LYS A 59 -3.03 13.96 -4.37
C LYS A 59 -1.80 14.22 -3.48
N ALA A 60 -2.02 14.46 -2.19
CA ALA A 60 -0.93 14.72 -1.24
C ALA A 60 0.03 13.52 -1.15
N LEU A 61 -0.51 12.29 -1.08
CA LEU A 61 0.30 11.07 -1.09
C LEU A 61 0.97 10.85 -2.44
N SER A 62 0.31 11.18 -3.56
CA SER A 62 0.95 11.11 -4.89
C SER A 62 2.16 12.04 -4.97
N ASN A 63 2.05 13.27 -4.46
CA ASN A 63 3.15 14.23 -4.46
C ASN A 63 4.30 13.75 -3.56
N GLN A 64 3.99 13.25 -2.37
CA GLN A 64 5.00 12.66 -1.49
C GLN A 64 5.72 11.50 -2.19
N LYS A 65 4.97 10.55 -2.77
CA LYS A 65 5.55 9.40 -3.48
C LYS A 65 6.34 9.78 -4.72
N PHE A 66 5.92 10.82 -5.42
CA PHE A 66 6.70 11.38 -6.51
C PHE A 66 8.07 11.86 -6.03
N HIS A 67 8.14 12.60 -4.92
CA HIS A 67 9.42 13.04 -4.35
C HIS A 67 10.28 11.87 -3.87
N ASP A 68 9.68 10.92 -3.11
CA ASP A 68 10.37 9.71 -2.65
C ASP A 68 10.98 8.93 -3.82
N PHE A 69 10.21 8.71 -4.89
CA PHE A 69 10.69 8.00 -6.07
C PHE A 69 11.67 8.82 -6.91
N ARG A 70 11.51 10.14 -6.97
CA ARG A 70 12.46 11.02 -7.68
C ARG A 70 13.84 10.97 -7.06
N GLU A 71 13.92 10.97 -5.73
CA GLU A 71 15.20 10.80 -5.01
C GLU A 71 15.86 9.47 -5.36
N ARG A 72 15.06 8.42 -5.55
CA ARG A 72 15.56 7.05 -5.73
C ARG A 72 15.81 6.64 -7.19
N PHE A 73 15.04 7.14 -8.14
CA PHE A 73 15.06 6.74 -9.55
C PHE A 73 15.40 7.89 -10.51
N GLY A 74 15.62 9.10 -9.99
CA GLY A 74 16.02 10.27 -10.77
C GLY A 74 14.97 10.70 -11.80
N GLU A 75 15.42 11.09 -12.98
CA GLU A 75 14.57 11.66 -14.02
C GLU A 75 13.52 10.72 -14.62
N ASN A 76 13.58 9.43 -14.31
CA ASN A 76 12.66 8.40 -14.82
C ASN A 76 11.27 8.40 -14.16
N VAL A 77 10.95 9.42 -13.37
CA VAL A 77 9.72 9.51 -12.56
C VAL A 77 8.86 10.68 -13.02
N GLY A 78 7.61 10.42 -13.41
CA GLY A 78 6.61 11.43 -13.73
C GLY A 78 5.50 11.51 -12.68
N LEU A 79 4.74 12.60 -12.73
CA LEU A 79 3.56 12.82 -11.89
C LEU A 79 2.39 13.22 -12.76
N ILE A 80 1.25 12.55 -12.60
CA ILE A 80 0.01 12.91 -13.28
C ILE A 80 -1.10 13.00 -12.24
N THR A 81 -1.55 14.22 -11.97
CA THR A 81 -2.72 14.50 -11.15
C THR A 81 -3.75 15.26 -11.98
N GLY A 82 -4.92 15.54 -11.41
CA GLY A 82 -5.94 16.36 -12.08
C GLY A 82 -5.45 17.76 -12.45
N ASP A 83 -4.49 18.31 -11.69
CA ASP A 83 -4.09 19.72 -11.81
C ASP A 83 -2.66 19.86 -12.38
N ILE A 84 -1.79 18.89 -12.09
CA ILE A 84 -0.36 18.94 -12.41
C ILE A 84 0.04 17.71 -13.21
N LYS A 85 0.77 17.92 -14.31
CA LYS A 85 1.36 16.88 -15.15
C LYS A 85 2.84 17.17 -15.37
N LEU A 86 3.72 16.28 -14.90
CA LEU A 86 5.18 16.40 -14.99
C LEU A 86 5.76 15.12 -15.59
N ALA A 87 6.71 15.28 -16.53
CA ALA A 87 7.46 14.18 -17.15
C ALA A 87 6.57 12.98 -17.55
N GLN A 88 5.51 13.22 -18.33
CA GLN A 88 4.52 12.20 -18.71
C GLN A 88 5.12 11.04 -19.53
N GLU A 89 6.29 11.25 -20.16
CA GLU A 89 7.01 10.22 -20.90
C GLU A 89 7.89 9.32 -20.02
N ALA A 90 7.99 9.63 -18.74
CA ALA A 90 8.72 8.84 -17.77
C ALA A 90 8.20 7.39 -17.74
N SER A 91 9.13 6.46 -17.52
CA SER A 91 8.78 5.04 -17.44
C SER A 91 8.09 4.68 -16.12
N LEU A 92 8.33 5.46 -15.06
CA LEU A 92 7.61 5.37 -13.80
C LEU A 92 6.68 6.56 -13.64
N LEU A 93 5.37 6.33 -13.57
CA LEU A 93 4.39 7.40 -13.40
C LEU A 93 3.69 7.26 -12.06
N VAL A 94 3.73 8.32 -11.26
CA VAL A 94 2.93 8.45 -10.04
C VAL A 94 1.64 9.20 -10.38
N MET A 95 0.49 8.69 -9.93
CA MET A 95 -0.79 9.35 -10.17
C MET A 95 -1.81 9.04 -9.08
N THR A 96 -2.96 9.73 -9.09
CA THR A 96 -4.09 9.29 -8.27
C THR A 96 -4.83 8.14 -8.93
N THR A 97 -5.53 7.33 -8.14
CA THR A 97 -6.32 6.21 -8.62
C THR A 97 -7.32 6.62 -9.72
N GLU A 98 -7.99 7.76 -9.57
CA GLU A 98 -8.94 8.29 -10.56
C GLU A 98 -8.30 8.64 -11.90
N ILE A 99 -7.03 9.07 -11.91
CA ILE A 99 -6.33 9.38 -13.16
C ILE A 99 -6.11 8.09 -13.95
N LEU A 100 -5.69 7.00 -13.29
CA LEU A 100 -5.56 5.70 -13.94
C LEU A 100 -6.92 5.19 -14.45
N TYR A 101 -7.97 5.28 -13.63
CA TYR A 101 -9.32 4.90 -14.06
C TYR A 101 -9.76 5.67 -15.31
N ASN A 102 -9.59 6.99 -15.32
CA ASN A 102 -9.89 7.83 -16.48
C ASN A 102 -9.05 7.44 -17.70
N MET A 103 -7.77 7.09 -17.53
CA MET A 103 -6.92 6.61 -18.63
C MET A 103 -7.43 5.29 -19.23
N LEU A 104 -7.92 4.38 -18.40
CA LEU A 104 -8.51 3.11 -18.84
C LEU A 104 -9.82 3.35 -19.59
N CYS A 105 -10.71 4.19 -19.07
CA CYS A 105 -11.98 4.55 -19.74
C CYS A 105 -11.76 5.19 -21.12
N ASN A 106 -10.67 5.95 -21.29
CA ASN A 106 -10.36 6.64 -22.53
C ASN A 106 -9.34 5.89 -23.42
N ALA A 107 -9.02 4.63 -23.12
CA ALA A 107 -8.07 3.80 -23.86
C ALA A 107 -6.71 4.51 -24.13
N SER A 108 -6.18 5.19 -23.10
CA SER A 108 -4.94 5.96 -23.20
C SER A 108 -3.77 5.12 -23.73
N GLU A 109 -2.97 5.70 -24.63
CA GLU A 109 -1.80 5.02 -25.20
C GLU A 109 -0.73 4.68 -24.16
N ILE A 110 -0.71 5.39 -23.02
CA ILE A 110 0.20 5.13 -21.90
C ILE A 110 0.06 3.69 -21.39
N ILE A 111 -1.13 3.10 -21.50
CA ILE A 111 -1.42 1.73 -21.04
C ILE A 111 -0.78 0.66 -21.94
N LYS A 112 -0.45 0.95 -23.20
CA LYS A 112 0.02 -0.05 -24.18
C LYS A 112 1.37 -0.68 -23.80
N ASN A 113 2.26 0.06 -23.14
CA ASN A 113 3.60 -0.39 -22.74
C ASN A 113 3.74 -0.59 -21.22
N LEU A 114 2.61 -0.73 -20.53
CA LEU A 114 2.53 -0.87 -19.09
C LEU A 114 2.71 -2.33 -18.68
N GLU A 115 3.69 -2.61 -17.83
CA GLU A 115 3.94 -3.97 -17.33
C GLU A 115 3.33 -4.17 -15.93
N ILE A 116 3.45 -3.16 -15.07
CA ILE A 116 3.02 -3.25 -13.67
C ILE A 116 2.17 -2.04 -13.27
N VAL A 117 1.08 -2.31 -12.54
CA VAL A 117 0.34 -1.29 -11.78
C VAL A 117 0.46 -1.60 -10.29
N ILE A 118 0.93 -0.61 -9.53
CA ILE A 118 0.99 -0.63 -8.08
C ILE A 118 -0.23 0.13 -7.55
N LEU A 119 -1.15 -0.60 -6.92
CA LEU A 119 -2.31 -0.05 -6.24
C LEU A 119 -1.98 0.12 -4.76
N ASP A 120 -1.73 1.35 -4.33
CA ASP A 120 -1.53 1.66 -2.92
C ASP A 120 -2.85 1.84 -2.19
N GLU A 121 -2.83 1.57 -0.89
CA GLU A 121 -3.96 1.67 0.02
C GLU A 121 -5.25 0.98 -0.46
N VAL A 122 -5.14 -0.27 -0.92
CA VAL A 122 -6.28 -1.05 -1.45
C VAL A 122 -7.44 -1.20 -0.47
N HIS A 123 -7.21 -1.07 0.83
CA HIS A 123 -8.29 -1.02 1.84
C HIS A 123 -9.30 0.13 1.62
N TYR A 124 -8.97 1.15 0.82
CA TYR A 124 -9.91 2.18 0.37
C TYR A 124 -11.01 1.65 -0.55
N ILE A 125 -10.94 0.40 -1.00
CA ILE A 125 -12.02 -0.27 -1.73
C ILE A 125 -13.36 -0.26 -0.97
N ASN A 126 -13.32 -0.23 0.37
CA ASN A 126 -14.52 -0.16 1.21
C ASN A 126 -15.04 1.29 1.40
N ASN A 127 -14.46 2.28 0.73
CA ASN A 127 -14.96 3.65 0.76
C ASN A 127 -16.28 3.73 -0.05
N PRO A 128 -17.40 4.19 0.53
CA PRO A 128 -18.70 4.15 -0.13
C PRO A 128 -18.79 5.05 -1.37
N ASP A 129 -18.02 6.13 -1.42
CA ASP A 129 -18.11 7.13 -2.48
C ASP A 129 -17.10 6.87 -3.61
N ARG A 130 -15.92 6.33 -3.28
CA ARG A 130 -14.77 6.22 -4.19
C ARG A 130 -14.19 4.81 -4.32
N GLY A 131 -14.62 3.86 -3.49
CA GLY A 131 -14.09 2.49 -3.47
C GLY A 131 -14.28 1.75 -4.79
N TYR A 132 -15.38 2.04 -5.50
CA TYR A 132 -15.67 1.47 -6.82
C TYR A 132 -14.52 1.70 -7.82
N VAL A 133 -13.75 2.77 -7.69
CA VAL A 133 -12.65 3.09 -8.61
C VAL A 133 -11.56 2.00 -8.55
N TRP A 134 -11.26 1.45 -7.37
CA TRP A 134 -10.30 0.34 -7.23
C TRP A 134 -10.81 -0.92 -7.92
N GLU A 135 -12.08 -1.29 -7.68
CA GLU A 135 -12.71 -2.44 -8.32
C GLU A 135 -12.65 -2.31 -9.84
N GLN A 136 -13.05 -1.16 -10.38
CA GLN A 136 -13.05 -0.94 -11.83
C GLN A 136 -11.66 -1.06 -12.42
N ILE A 137 -10.63 -0.47 -11.80
CA ILE A 137 -9.24 -0.60 -12.28
C ILE A 137 -8.79 -2.07 -12.27
N MET A 138 -9.04 -2.79 -11.19
CA MET A 138 -8.68 -4.20 -11.04
C MET A 138 -9.33 -5.08 -12.12
N ILE A 139 -10.57 -4.77 -12.51
CA ILE A 139 -11.31 -5.48 -13.56
C ILE A 139 -10.84 -5.07 -14.96
N MET A 140 -10.70 -3.77 -15.22
CA MET A 140 -10.48 -3.21 -16.55
C MET A 140 -9.04 -3.36 -17.05
N LEU A 141 -8.05 -3.46 -16.15
CA LEU A 141 -6.66 -3.58 -16.55
C LEU A 141 -6.44 -4.84 -17.41
N PRO A 142 -5.78 -4.73 -18.57
CA PRO A 142 -5.44 -5.89 -19.40
C PRO A 142 -4.75 -7.01 -18.60
N LYS A 143 -4.99 -8.27 -18.98
CA LYS A 143 -4.51 -9.45 -18.23
C LYS A 143 -2.98 -9.59 -18.19
N HIS A 144 -2.27 -9.02 -19.17
CA HIS A 144 -0.81 -9.03 -19.22
C HIS A 144 -0.17 -8.09 -18.20
N ILE A 145 -0.94 -7.14 -17.64
CA ILE A 145 -0.46 -6.20 -16.63
C ILE A 145 -0.53 -6.86 -15.26
N LEU A 146 0.62 -6.91 -14.58
CA LEU A 146 0.73 -7.43 -13.22
C LEU A 146 0.24 -6.39 -12.22
N LEU A 147 -0.47 -6.86 -11.20
CA LEU A 147 -0.91 -6.02 -10.09
C LEU A 147 0.00 -6.21 -8.87
N VAL A 148 0.37 -5.08 -8.27
CA VAL A 148 1.00 -5.03 -6.94
C VAL A 148 0.03 -4.29 -6.04
N MET A 149 -0.77 -5.03 -5.29
CA MET A 149 -1.77 -4.48 -4.38
C MET A 149 -1.16 -4.35 -2.99
N LEU A 150 -1.07 -3.12 -2.49
CA LEU A 150 -0.55 -2.80 -1.16
C LEU A 150 -1.70 -2.31 -0.28
N SER A 151 -1.85 -2.93 0.88
CA SER A 151 -2.93 -2.58 1.81
C SER A 151 -2.45 -2.61 3.25
N ALA A 152 -3.10 -1.80 4.09
CA ALA A 152 -3.23 -2.08 5.51
C ALA A 152 -3.84 -3.48 5.75
N THR A 153 -3.75 -3.96 6.98
CA THR A 153 -4.32 -5.27 7.37
C THR A 153 -5.83 -5.29 7.11
N VAL A 154 -6.28 -6.22 6.27
CA VAL A 154 -7.69 -6.47 6.00
C VAL A 154 -8.00 -7.96 6.21
N PRO A 155 -9.08 -8.32 6.92
CA PRO A 155 -9.35 -9.70 7.31
C PRO A 155 -9.80 -10.58 6.12
N ASN A 156 -10.41 -10.00 5.10
CA ASN A 156 -10.94 -10.69 3.92
C ASN A 156 -9.98 -10.69 2.72
N ASN A 157 -8.67 -10.64 2.98
CA ASN A 157 -7.65 -10.57 1.92
C ASN A 157 -7.72 -11.75 0.92
N TYR A 158 -7.98 -12.96 1.39
CA TYR A 158 -8.14 -14.15 0.54
C TYR A 158 -9.41 -14.10 -0.32
N GLU A 159 -10.53 -13.59 0.22
CA GLU A 159 -11.77 -13.46 -0.54
C GLU A 159 -11.62 -12.47 -1.69
N ILE A 160 -10.98 -11.33 -1.44
CA ILE A 160 -10.68 -10.32 -2.46
C ILE A 160 -9.74 -10.91 -3.52
N ALA A 161 -8.68 -11.60 -3.12
CA ALA A 161 -7.72 -12.22 -4.03
C ALA A 161 -8.36 -13.31 -4.90
N ASP A 162 -9.20 -14.15 -4.32
CA ASP A 162 -9.92 -15.24 -4.98
C ASP A 162 -10.97 -14.70 -5.98
N TRP A 163 -11.75 -13.68 -5.57
CA TRP A 163 -12.63 -12.96 -6.48
C TRP A 163 -11.87 -12.37 -7.66
N LEU A 164 -10.79 -11.63 -7.39
CA LEU A 164 -10.02 -10.97 -8.44
C LEU A 164 -9.34 -11.97 -9.37
N GLY A 165 -8.81 -13.06 -8.81
CA GLY A 165 -8.21 -14.15 -9.57
C GLY A 165 -9.19 -14.80 -10.54
N ARG A 166 -10.45 -15.00 -10.14
CA ARG A 166 -11.51 -15.45 -11.05
C ARG A 166 -11.82 -14.44 -12.15
N VAL A 167 -12.00 -13.16 -11.81
CA VAL A 167 -12.36 -12.12 -12.77
C VAL A 167 -11.26 -11.92 -13.81
N ARG A 168 -10.00 -11.89 -13.39
CA ARG A 168 -8.85 -11.71 -14.29
C ARG A 168 -8.42 -13.02 -14.96
N GLY A 169 -8.71 -14.16 -14.36
CA GLY A 169 -8.23 -15.47 -14.81
C GLY A 169 -6.72 -15.64 -14.58
N CYS A 170 -6.22 -15.17 -13.43
CA CYS A 170 -4.82 -15.31 -13.04
C CYS A 170 -4.68 -15.61 -11.54
N GLU A 171 -3.55 -16.17 -11.14
CA GLU A 171 -3.23 -16.43 -9.72
C GLU A 171 -2.85 -15.13 -9.01
N ILE A 172 -3.45 -14.89 -7.84
CA ILE A 172 -3.16 -13.75 -6.96
C ILE A 172 -2.46 -14.27 -5.70
N HIS A 173 -1.20 -13.89 -5.48
CA HIS A 173 -0.46 -14.31 -4.29
C HIS A 173 -0.72 -13.40 -3.11
N VAL A 174 -1.48 -13.89 -2.13
CA VAL A 174 -1.71 -13.18 -0.86
C VAL A 174 -0.50 -13.34 0.05
N ILE A 175 0.03 -12.20 0.51
CA ILE A 175 1.17 -12.10 1.42
C ILE A 175 0.75 -11.21 2.58
N ALA A 176 0.35 -11.85 3.68
CA ALA A 176 -0.13 -11.15 4.86
C ALA A 176 0.88 -11.21 6.02
N THR A 177 0.92 -10.17 6.84
CA THR A 177 1.59 -10.17 8.14
C THR A 177 0.83 -9.32 9.15
N ASP A 178 0.49 -9.92 10.28
CA ASP A 178 -0.18 -9.22 11.39
C ASP A 178 0.84 -8.59 12.37
N LYS A 179 2.13 -8.90 12.21
CA LYS A 179 3.19 -8.38 13.07
C LYS A 179 3.45 -6.89 12.75
N ARG A 180 3.31 -6.03 13.76
CA ARG A 180 3.77 -4.63 13.71
C ARG A 180 5.30 -4.59 13.90
N PRO A 181 6.05 -3.82 13.08
CA PRO A 181 7.49 -3.66 13.29
C PRO A 181 7.81 -2.96 14.61
N VAL A 182 6.99 -1.96 14.97
CA VAL A 182 7.07 -1.23 16.24
C VAL A 182 5.82 -1.58 17.05
N PRO A 183 5.97 -2.34 18.16
CA PRO A 183 4.87 -2.61 19.09
C PRO A 183 4.30 -1.31 19.65
N LEU A 184 2.98 -1.27 19.87
CA LEU A 184 2.30 -0.13 20.46
C LEU A 184 1.78 -0.49 21.85
N GLU A 185 1.85 0.48 22.76
CA GLU A 185 1.21 0.44 24.07
C GLU A 185 0.06 1.46 24.07
N HIS A 186 -1.08 1.07 24.62
CA HIS A 186 -2.26 1.92 24.67
C HIS A 186 -2.47 2.40 26.10
N TYR A 187 -2.60 3.72 26.26
CA TYR A 187 -2.83 4.35 27.55
C TYR A 187 -4.17 5.10 27.57
N LEU A 188 -4.85 5.06 28.70
CA LEU A 188 -6.00 5.91 29.01
C LEU A 188 -5.52 7.12 29.83
N TYR A 189 -5.83 8.31 29.33
CA TYR A 189 -5.58 9.55 30.06
C TYR A 189 -6.86 10.03 30.76
N THR A 190 -6.81 10.23 32.09
CA THR A 190 -8.01 10.50 32.92
C THR A 190 -8.17 11.97 33.35
N GLY A 191 -7.29 12.87 32.92
CA GLY A 191 -7.39 14.32 33.20
C GLY A 191 -6.37 14.83 34.23
N MET A 192 -6.51 16.07 34.70
CA MET A 192 -5.61 16.72 35.68
C MET A 192 -6.36 17.12 36.96
N THR A 193 -7.13 16.20 37.54
CA THR A 193 -7.72 16.46 38.86
C THR A 193 -6.63 16.28 39.93
N GLU A 194 -6.44 17.28 40.80
CA GLU A 194 -5.43 17.27 41.88
C GLU A 194 -5.53 16.06 42.84
N GLN A 195 -6.59 15.26 42.70
CA GLN A 195 -6.89 14.08 43.51
C GLN A 195 -6.12 12.81 43.09
N TYR A 196 -5.47 12.77 41.92
CA TYR A 196 -4.77 11.57 41.44
C TYR A 196 -3.28 11.83 41.16
N THR A 197 -2.42 10.89 41.56
CA THR A 197 -0.96 10.97 41.41
C THR A 197 -0.46 10.45 40.05
N SER A 198 -1.27 9.67 39.34
CA SER A 198 -1.01 9.22 37.97
C SER A 198 -2.28 9.34 37.14
N HIS A 199 -2.15 10.02 36.00
CA HIS A 199 -3.25 10.29 35.07
C HIS A 199 -3.17 9.46 33.80
N LEU A 200 -2.12 8.66 33.65
CA LEU A 200 -1.87 7.84 32.47
C LEU A 200 -1.85 6.36 32.88
N HIS A 201 -2.83 5.60 32.40
CA HIS A 201 -3.02 4.20 32.77
C HIS A 201 -2.83 3.32 31.56
N LEU A 202 -1.88 2.39 31.61
CA LEU A 202 -1.67 1.41 30.56
C LEU A 202 -2.87 0.46 30.52
N ILE A 203 -3.54 0.38 29.36
CA ILE A 203 -4.71 -0.48 29.14
C ILE A 203 -4.43 -1.64 28.19
N VAL A 204 -3.45 -1.51 27.29
CA VAL A 204 -2.97 -2.61 26.43
C VAL A 204 -1.46 -2.55 26.35
N ASP A 205 -0.80 -3.66 26.69
CA ASP A 205 0.66 -3.78 26.63
C ASP A 205 1.18 -3.96 25.19
N LYS A 206 2.51 -3.93 25.04
CA LYS A 206 3.20 -4.14 23.76
C LYS A 206 2.96 -5.50 23.09
N ASP A 207 2.50 -6.49 23.85
CA ASP A 207 2.14 -7.83 23.35
C ASP A 207 0.67 -7.89 22.92
N GLY A 208 -0.07 -6.78 23.02
CA GLY A 208 -1.49 -6.68 22.68
C GLY A 208 -2.42 -7.23 23.76
N ARG A 209 -1.93 -7.48 24.98
CA ARG A 209 -2.76 -7.98 26.09
C ARG A 209 -3.48 -6.82 26.77
N PHE A 210 -4.79 -6.95 26.91
CA PHE A 210 -5.57 -6.02 27.72
C PHE A 210 -5.22 -6.19 29.19
N ILE A 211 -4.94 -5.07 29.87
CA ILE A 211 -4.58 -5.05 31.28
C ILE A 211 -5.86 -4.80 32.09
N ASP A 212 -6.44 -5.88 32.61
CA ASP A 212 -7.64 -5.86 33.48
C ASP A 212 -7.30 -5.59 34.95
N SER A 213 -6.14 -4.99 35.24
CA SER A 213 -5.85 -4.57 36.61
C SER A 213 -6.71 -3.36 36.93
N GLY A 214 -7.89 -3.63 37.49
CA GLY A 214 -8.67 -2.65 38.23
C GLY A 214 -7.74 -1.96 39.23
N ASN A 215 -7.40 -0.70 38.95
CA ASN A 215 -7.00 0.21 40.00
C ASN A 215 -8.25 0.39 40.87
N VAL A 216 -8.46 -0.58 41.76
CA VAL A 216 -9.29 -0.41 42.95
C VAL A 216 -8.63 0.74 43.69
N TYR A 217 -9.14 1.94 43.45
CA TYR A 217 -8.89 3.08 44.30
C TYR A 217 -9.27 2.63 45.70
N LYS A 218 -8.27 2.29 46.53
CA LYS A 218 -8.47 2.22 47.97
C LYS A 218 -8.80 3.64 48.38
N SER A 219 -10.08 3.90 48.57
CA SER A 219 -10.55 5.04 49.36
C SER A 219 -9.95 4.92 50.75
N GLU A 220 -9.06 5.84 51.10
CA GLU A 220 -8.82 6.18 52.51
C GLU A 220 -10.04 6.93 53.07
#